data_AF-A0AAJ6J0S0-F1
#
_entry.id   AF-A0AAJ6J0S0-F1
#
_cell.length_a   1.000
_cell.length_b   1.000
_cell.length_c   1.000
_cell.angle_alpha   90.00
_cell.angle_beta   90.00
_cell.angle_gamma   90.00
#
_symmetry.space_group_name_H-M   'P 1'
#
loop_
_entity.id
_entity.type
_entity.pdbx_description
1 polymer ?
#
loop_
_entity_poly.entity_id
_entity_poly.type
_entity_poly.pdbx_seq_one_letter_code
_entity_poly.pdbx_strand_id
1 'polypeptide(L)'
;MMDLQGVGAVAAAAVAVIGVLSSLLIGRWQLRAALKSAQATHQAGLAQAEATYTAALDAVRAQSDSVHDHWRRGVRREAWSSFLLASEEVTAHAIAMLDGAATGDDALGSARRDVKRALVVLELEGPLAVIEAAAELMECCEELISLATQDGFGAHVWRSFYSALDEERRAVARMEQLATPVHDAWAALGQLGSVFKDHQAGGSWSGDTAP
;
A
#
# COMPACT_ATOMS: atom_id res chain seq x y z
N MET A 1 52.97 5.42 -91.24
CA MET A 1 52.02 6.13 -90.35
C MET A 1 50.83 5.23 -89.93
N MET A 2 51.00 3.90 -89.94
CA MET A 2 50.02 2.94 -89.43
C MET A 2 50.83 1.80 -88.79
N ASP A 3 50.76 1.65 -87.45
CA ASP A 3 50.88 0.36 -86.71
C ASP A 3 50.92 0.49 -85.18
N LEU A 4 51.12 1.69 -84.63
CA LEU A 4 51.01 1.92 -83.18
C LEU A 4 49.56 1.90 -82.66
N GLN A 5 48.58 2.04 -83.57
CA GLN A 5 47.15 2.09 -83.25
C GLN A 5 46.54 0.70 -82.99
N GLY A 6 47.12 -0.37 -83.56
CA GLY A 6 46.66 -1.75 -83.37
C GLY A 6 47.10 -2.38 -82.04
N VAL A 7 48.33 -2.11 -81.60
CA VAL A 7 48.87 -2.64 -80.33
C VAL A 7 48.18 -2.01 -79.12
N GLY A 8 47.85 -0.70 -79.20
CA GLY A 8 47.06 -0.01 -78.19
C GLY A 8 45.64 -0.56 -78.04
N ALA A 9 45.01 -0.98 -79.15
CA ALA A 9 43.67 -1.55 -79.14
C ALA A 9 43.63 -2.93 -78.46
N VAL A 10 44.64 -3.78 -78.67
CA VAL A 10 44.74 -5.11 -78.03
C VAL A 10 45.01 -4.98 -76.52
N ALA A 11 45.88 -4.06 -76.11
CA ALA A 11 46.13 -3.78 -74.70
C ALA A 11 44.89 -3.23 -73.97
N ALA A 12 44.15 -2.32 -74.62
CA ALA A 12 42.90 -1.78 -74.08
C ALA A 12 41.81 -2.86 -73.95
N ALA A 13 41.69 -3.77 -74.91
CA ALA A 13 40.74 -4.88 -74.87
C ALA A 13 41.06 -5.87 -73.72
N ALA A 14 42.33 -6.17 -73.48
CA ALA A 14 42.73 -7.04 -72.37
C ALA A 14 42.41 -6.45 -70.99
N VAL A 15 42.65 -5.15 -70.80
CA VAL A 15 42.31 -4.44 -69.55
C VAL A 15 40.80 -4.38 -69.34
N ALA A 16 40.01 -4.17 -70.39
CA ALA A 16 38.55 -4.18 -70.30
C ALA A 16 37.99 -5.54 -69.85
N VAL A 17 38.52 -6.66 -70.38
CA VAL A 17 38.10 -8.01 -69.99
C VAL A 17 38.47 -8.29 -68.52
N ILE A 18 39.67 -7.93 -68.09
CA ILE A 18 40.10 -8.09 -66.69
C ILE A 18 39.25 -7.22 -65.76
N GLY A 19 38.94 -5.98 -66.16
CA GLY A 19 38.06 -5.08 -65.40
C GLY A 19 36.64 -5.64 -65.21
N VAL A 20 36.04 -6.18 -66.28
CA VAL A 20 34.71 -6.81 -66.22
C VAL A 20 34.72 -8.04 -65.29
N LEU A 21 35.72 -8.92 -65.40
CA LEU A 21 35.84 -10.10 -64.53
C LEU A 21 36.04 -9.72 -63.06
N SER A 22 36.85 -8.70 -62.79
CA SER A 22 37.11 -8.19 -61.45
C SER A 22 35.84 -7.61 -60.82
N SER A 23 35.05 -6.84 -61.59
CA SER A 23 33.80 -6.24 -61.11
C SER A 23 32.73 -7.29 -60.76
N LEU A 24 32.62 -8.38 -61.54
CA LEU A 24 31.69 -9.48 -61.28
C LEU A 24 32.04 -10.27 -60.01
N LEU A 25 33.34 -10.50 -59.76
CA LEU A 25 33.81 -11.13 -58.54
C LEU A 25 33.45 -10.30 -57.30
N ILE A 26 33.74 -9.00 -57.32
CA ILE A 26 33.41 -8.08 -56.23
C ILE A 26 31.90 -8.06 -55.99
N GLY A 27 31.09 -7.95 -57.05
CA GLY A 27 29.63 -8.00 -56.96
C GLY A 27 29.12 -9.29 -56.31
N ARG A 28 29.71 -10.45 -56.61
CA ARG A 28 29.31 -11.74 -56.03
C ARG A 28 29.64 -11.86 -54.54
N TRP A 29 30.77 -11.30 -54.10
CA TRP A 29 31.13 -11.26 -52.69
C TRP A 29 30.25 -10.27 -51.90
N GLN A 30 29.96 -9.09 -52.47
CA GLN A 30 29.03 -8.13 -51.87
C GLN A 30 27.62 -8.71 -51.74
N LEU A 31 27.12 -9.43 -52.75
CA LEU A 31 25.81 -10.06 -52.69
C LEU A 31 25.74 -11.15 -51.60
N ARG A 32 26.79 -11.97 -51.47
CA ARG A 32 26.88 -12.98 -50.40
C ARG A 32 26.97 -12.36 -49.02
N ALA A 33 27.71 -11.26 -48.86
CA ALA A 33 27.78 -10.52 -47.62
C ALA A 33 26.43 -9.90 -47.26
N ALA A 34 25.74 -9.30 -48.23
CA ALA A 34 24.41 -8.73 -48.07
C ALA A 34 23.34 -9.78 -47.72
N LEU A 35 23.40 -10.96 -48.33
CA LEU A 35 22.49 -12.07 -47.98
C LEU A 35 22.74 -12.57 -46.55
N LYS A 36 24.01 -12.71 -46.14
CA LYS A 36 24.35 -13.12 -44.77
C LYS A 36 23.93 -12.08 -43.74
N SER A 37 24.16 -10.80 -44.01
CA SER A 37 23.73 -9.72 -43.11
C SER A 37 22.20 -9.66 -43.04
N ALA A 38 21.50 -9.75 -44.16
CA ALA A 38 20.03 -9.78 -44.18
C ALA A 38 19.46 -10.96 -43.38
N GLN A 39 20.05 -12.15 -43.50
CA GLN A 39 19.61 -13.32 -42.75
C GLN A 39 19.88 -13.17 -41.24
N ALA A 40 21.03 -12.62 -40.86
CA ALA A 40 21.34 -12.34 -39.46
C ALA A 40 20.40 -11.26 -38.86
N THR A 41 20.10 -10.19 -39.61
CA THR A 41 19.16 -9.15 -39.19
C THR A 41 17.73 -9.69 -39.09
N HIS A 42 17.32 -10.58 -39.99
CA HIS A 42 16.01 -11.22 -39.93
C HIS A 42 15.87 -12.10 -38.68
N GLN A 43 16.88 -12.93 -38.39
CA GLN A 43 16.89 -13.77 -37.17
C GLN A 43 16.92 -12.92 -35.90
N ALA A 44 17.74 -11.87 -35.87
CA ALA A 44 17.79 -10.93 -34.74
C ALA A 44 16.44 -10.21 -34.56
N GLY A 45 15.78 -9.83 -35.65
CA GLY A 45 14.45 -9.20 -35.62
C GLY A 45 13.38 -10.14 -35.08
N LEU A 46 13.38 -11.41 -35.47
CA LEU A 46 12.47 -12.42 -34.91
C LEU A 46 12.70 -12.64 -33.41
N ALA A 47 13.96 -12.79 -33.00
CA ALA A 47 14.31 -12.95 -31.59
C ALA A 47 13.91 -11.73 -30.76
N GLN A 48 14.09 -10.53 -31.30
CA GLN A 48 13.65 -9.29 -30.64
C GLN A 48 12.13 -9.20 -30.54
N ALA A 49 11.40 -9.58 -31.59
CA ALA A 49 9.94 -9.59 -31.59
C ALA A 49 9.40 -10.60 -30.56
N GLU A 50 9.98 -11.80 -30.50
CA GLU A 50 9.63 -12.82 -29.51
C GLU A 50 9.91 -12.34 -28.08
N ALA A 51 11.10 -11.77 -27.83
CA ALA A 51 11.46 -11.21 -26.53
C ALA A 51 10.54 -10.04 -26.12
N THR A 52 10.13 -9.20 -27.07
CA THR A 52 9.19 -8.10 -26.80
C THR A 52 7.81 -8.64 -26.47
N TYR A 53 7.36 -9.67 -27.18
CA TYR A 53 6.07 -10.32 -26.96
C TYR A 53 6.01 -11.01 -25.58
N THR A 54 7.04 -11.77 -25.21
CA THR A 54 7.10 -12.41 -23.89
C THR A 54 7.18 -11.37 -22.78
N ALA A 55 7.99 -10.32 -22.93
CA ALA A 55 8.05 -9.22 -21.98
C ALA A 55 6.69 -8.51 -21.83
N ALA A 56 5.94 -8.32 -22.93
CA ALA A 56 4.61 -7.74 -22.88
C ALA A 56 3.61 -8.65 -22.16
N LEU A 57 3.66 -9.97 -22.39
CA LEU A 57 2.83 -10.93 -21.67
C LEU A 57 3.14 -10.96 -20.17
N ASP A 58 4.42 -10.94 -19.81
CA ASP A 58 4.83 -10.94 -18.40
C ASP A 58 4.45 -9.63 -17.71
N ALA A 59 4.53 -8.49 -18.41
CA ALA A 59 4.03 -7.22 -17.90
C ALA A 59 2.52 -7.24 -17.66
N VAL A 60 1.73 -7.82 -18.57
CA VAL A 60 0.27 -7.96 -18.41
C VAL A 60 -0.07 -8.89 -17.24
N ARG A 61 0.66 -10.00 -17.07
CA ARG A 61 0.49 -10.91 -15.92
C ARG A 61 0.79 -10.21 -14.61
N ALA A 62 1.95 -9.57 -14.50
CA ALA A 62 2.34 -8.81 -13.31
C ALA A 62 1.34 -7.68 -13.01
N GLN A 63 0.80 -7.01 -14.04
CA GLN A 63 -0.22 -5.99 -13.86
C GLN A 63 -1.54 -6.60 -13.35
N SER A 64 -2.01 -7.70 -13.93
CA SER A 64 -3.21 -8.42 -13.48
C SER A 64 -3.08 -8.85 -12.02
N ASP A 65 -1.95 -9.42 -11.63
CA ASP A 65 -1.69 -9.84 -10.25
C ASP A 65 -1.70 -8.64 -9.30
N SER A 66 -1.06 -7.54 -9.69
CA SER A 66 -1.05 -6.31 -8.89
C SER A 66 -2.45 -5.71 -8.72
N VAL A 67 -3.30 -5.77 -9.75
CA VAL A 67 -4.68 -5.28 -9.72
C VAL A 67 -5.53 -6.18 -8.82
N HIS A 68 -5.36 -7.50 -8.92
CA HIS A 68 -6.05 -8.46 -8.07
C HIS A 68 -5.70 -8.27 -6.59
N ASP A 69 -4.42 -8.02 -6.28
CA ASP A 69 -3.98 -7.72 -4.92
C ASP A 69 -4.55 -6.40 -4.39
N HIS A 70 -4.62 -5.37 -5.22
CA HIS A 70 -5.26 -4.10 -4.85
C HIS A 70 -6.75 -4.28 -4.60
N TRP A 71 -7.44 -5.03 -5.46
CA TRP A 71 -8.86 -5.35 -5.29
C TRP A 71 -9.10 -6.08 -3.97
N ARG A 72 -8.34 -7.14 -3.68
CA ARG A 72 -8.42 -7.86 -2.40
C ARG A 72 -8.19 -6.96 -1.20
N ARG A 73 -7.20 -6.07 -1.24
CA ARG A 73 -6.97 -5.09 -0.16
C ARG A 73 -8.14 -4.12 0.00
N GLY A 74 -8.74 -3.69 -1.11
CA GLY A 74 -9.94 -2.85 -1.11
C GLY A 74 -11.12 -3.55 -0.43
N VAL A 75 -11.46 -4.76 -0.89
CA VAL A 75 -12.56 -5.57 -0.36
C VAL A 75 -12.38 -5.83 1.14
N ARG A 76 -11.17 -6.20 1.58
CA ARG A 76 -10.89 -6.43 3.01
C ARG A 76 -11.10 -5.17 3.85
N ARG A 77 -10.64 -4.02 3.37
CA ARG A 77 -10.80 -2.74 4.09
C ARG A 77 -12.27 -2.34 4.18
N GLU A 78 -13.03 -2.51 3.10
CA GLU A 78 -14.45 -2.21 3.05
C GLU A 78 -15.25 -3.15 3.96
N ALA A 79 -14.98 -4.46 3.90
CA ALA A 79 -15.59 -5.45 4.78
C ALA A 79 -15.29 -5.17 6.26
N TRP A 80 -14.05 -4.82 6.60
CA TRP A 80 -13.67 -4.48 7.97
C TRP A 80 -14.34 -3.21 8.48
N SER A 81 -14.35 -2.13 7.67
CA SER A 81 -14.99 -0.88 8.07
C SER A 81 -16.51 -1.00 8.20
N SER A 82 -17.17 -1.71 7.27
CA SER A 82 -18.60 -1.99 7.37
C SER A 82 -18.94 -2.87 8.58
N PHE A 83 -18.12 -3.87 8.89
CA PHE A 83 -18.28 -4.68 10.10
C PHE A 83 -18.18 -3.84 11.37
N LEU A 84 -17.14 -2.99 11.49
CA LEU A 84 -16.97 -2.12 12.66
C LEU A 84 -18.11 -1.12 12.82
N LEU A 85 -18.53 -0.45 11.74
CA LEU A 85 -19.65 0.50 11.78
C LEU A 85 -20.94 -0.20 12.20
N ALA A 86 -21.26 -1.35 11.62
CA ALA A 86 -22.46 -2.09 11.98
C ALA A 86 -22.39 -2.59 13.44
N SER A 87 -21.20 -2.96 13.95
CA SER A 87 -21.03 -3.41 15.34
C SER A 87 -21.23 -2.26 16.34
N GLU A 88 -20.80 -1.06 15.96
CA GLU A 88 -21.05 0.17 16.72
C GLU A 88 -22.55 0.50 16.73
N GLU A 89 -23.23 0.40 15.57
CA GLU A 89 -24.68 0.62 15.48
C GLU A 89 -25.47 -0.38 16.33
N VAL A 90 -25.12 -1.67 16.31
CA VAL A 90 -25.72 -2.68 17.20
C VAL A 90 -25.52 -2.28 18.66
N THR A 91 -24.30 -1.89 19.03
CA THR A 91 -23.97 -1.50 20.40
C THR A 91 -24.77 -0.27 20.83
N ALA A 92 -24.85 0.76 19.98
CA ALA A 92 -25.59 1.98 20.24
C ALA A 92 -27.10 1.71 20.40
N HIS A 93 -27.70 0.89 19.53
CA HIS A 93 -29.10 0.54 19.61
C HIS A 93 -29.43 -0.30 20.85
N ALA A 94 -28.58 -1.28 21.18
CA ALA A 94 -28.75 -2.11 22.36
C ALA A 94 -28.62 -1.30 23.67
N ILE A 95 -27.64 -0.39 23.76
CA ILE A 95 -27.50 0.53 24.91
C ILE A 95 -28.73 1.43 25.03
N ALA A 96 -29.19 2.02 23.91
CA ALA A 96 -30.39 2.86 23.93
C ALA A 96 -31.63 2.10 24.43
N MET A 97 -31.79 0.82 24.03
CA MET A 97 -32.88 -0.03 24.56
C MET A 97 -32.73 -0.30 26.06
N LEU A 98 -31.52 -0.58 26.55
CA LEU A 98 -31.22 -0.80 27.97
C LEU A 98 -31.50 0.44 28.85
N ASP A 99 -31.26 1.63 28.29
CA ASP A 99 -31.59 2.92 28.89
C ASP A 99 -33.09 3.26 28.83
N GLY A 100 -33.90 2.42 28.16
CA GLY A 100 -35.34 2.61 28.02
C GLY A 100 -35.73 3.64 26.97
N ALA A 101 -34.81 4.01 26.07
CA ALA A 101 -35.17 4.77 24.89
C ALA A 101 -36.03 3.90 23.96
N ALA A 102 -37.04 4.51 23.33
CA ALA A 102 -37.85 3.84 22.33
C ALA A 102 -37.07 3.72 21.00
N THR A 103 -36.03 2.90 21.00
CA THR A 103 -35.42 2.39 19.77
C THR A 103 -36.30 1.23 19.27
N GLY A 104 -36.73 1.31 18.01
CA GLY A 104 -37.51 0.23 17.41
C GLY A 104 -36.69 -1.05 17.31
N ASP A 105 -37.27 -2.17 17.74
CA ASP A 105 -36.67 -3.52 17.65
C ASP A 105 -36.19 -3.84 16.22
N ASP A 106 -36.90 -3.29 15.21
CA ASP A 106 -36.54 -3.38 13.80
C ASP A 106 -35.16 -2.77 13.47
N ALA A 107 -34.77 -1.69 14.14
CA ALA A 107 -33.48 -1.02 13.92
C ALA A 107 -32.32 -1.87 14.46
N LEU A 108 -32.46 -2.42 15.66
CA LEU A 108 -31.50 -3.36 16.23
C LEU A 108 -31.40 -4.64 15.39
N GLY A 109 -32.55 -5.17 14.94
CA GLY A 109 -32.61 -6.30 14.04
C GLY A 109 -31.93 -6.03 12.69
N SER A 110 -32.02 -4.81 12.16
CA SER A 110 -31.31 -4.41 10.94
C SER A 110 -29.81 -4.35 11.15
N ALA A 111 -29.34 -3.61 12.14
CA ALA A 111 -27.91 -3.49 12.46
C ALA A 111 -27.28 -4.87 12.70
N ARG A 112 -27.99 -5.77 13.42
CA ARG A 112 -27.55 -7.16 13.63
C ARG A 112 -27.37 -7.93 12.32
N ARG A 113 -28.28 -7.79 11.36
CA ARG A 113 -28.16 -8.44 10.04
C ARG A 113 -26.98 -7.86 9.25
N ASP A 114 -26.75 -6.57 9.36
CA ASP A 114 -25.67 -5.89 8.65
C ASP A 114 -24.29 -6.30 9.20
N VAL A 115 -24.14 -6.45 10.52
CA VAL A 115 -22.93 -7.04 11.14
C VAL A 115 -22.72 -8.47 10.64
N LYS A 116 -23.75 -9.33 10.67
CA LYS A 116 -23.65 -10.71 10.18
C LYS A 116 -23.23 -10.79 8.72
N ARG A 117 -23.79 -9.91 7.88
CA ARG A 117 -23.43 -9.84 6.45
C ARG A 117 -21.96 -9.45 6.30
N ALA A 118 -21.50 -8.44 7.03
CA ALA A 118 -20.12 -8.00 6.97
C ALA A 118 -19.14 -9.07 7.49
N LEU A 119 -19.52 -9.82 8.54
CA LEU A 119 -18.74 -10.94 9.07
C LEU A 119 -18.56 -12.05 8.03
N VAL A 120 -19.60 -12.44 7.30
CA VAL A 120 -19.49 -13.45 6.23
C VAL A 120 -18.50 -13.02 5.14
N VAL A 121 -18.51 -11.74 4.75
CA VAL A 121 -17.53 -11.22 3.77
C VAL A 121 -16.10 -11.28 4.35
N LEU A 122 -15.95 -10.98 5.63
CA LEU A 122 -14.67 -11.04 6.33
C LEU A 122 -14.16 -12.48 6.50
N GLU A 123 -15.03 -13.46 6.74
CA GLU A 123 -14.68 -14.89 6.79
C GLU A 123 -14.14 -15.41 5.46
N LEU A 124 -14.68 -14.91 4.34
CA LEU A 124 -14.25 -15.32 3.00
C LEU A 124 -12.91 -14.69 2.58
N GLU A 125 -12.67 -13.44 2.97
CA GLU A 125 -11.55 -12.65 2.45
C GLU A 125 -10.46 -12.32 3.47
N GLY A 126 -10.77 -12.43 4.76
CA GLY A 126 -9.95 -11.98 5.87
C GLY A 126 -8.85 -12.96 6.29
N PRO A 127 -7.78 -12.47 6.93
CA PRO A 127 -6.81 -13.33 7.60
C PRO A 127 -7.41 -13.96 8.87
N LEU A 128 -7.01 -15.19 9.20
CA LEU A 128 -7.57 -15.98 10.30
C LEU A 128 -7.64 -15.23 11.64
N ALA A 129 -6.56 -14.53 12.02
CA ALA A 129 -6.52 -13.76 13.28
C ALA A 129 -7.56 -12.64 13.35
N VAL A 130 -7.93 -12.04 12.20
CA VAL A 130 -8.96 -11.00 12.14
C VAL A 130 -10.36 -11.62 12.19
N ILE A 131 -10.52 -12.80 11.60
CA ILE A 131 -11.79 -13.56 11.65
C ILE A 131 -12.09 -13.99 13.10
N GLU A 132 -11.09 -14.50 13.82
CA GLU A 132 -11.23 -14.89 15.23
C GLU A 132 -11.67 -13.69 16.09
N ALA A 133 -11.00 -12.54 15.98
CA ALA A 133 -11.36 -11.33 16.71
C ALA A 133 -12.76 -10.80 16.32
N ALA A 134 -13.14 -10.91 15.04
CA ALA A 134 -14.48 -10.49 14.59
C ALA A 134 -15.58 -11.43 15.09
N ALA A 135 -15.30 -12.73 15.19
CA ALA A 135 -16.22 -13.71 15.75
C ALA A 135 -16.43 -13.47 17.26
N GLU A 136 -15.35 -13.20 18.01
CA GLU A 136 -15.43 -12.82 19.43
C GLU A 136 -16.26 -11.54 19.62
N LEU A 137 -16.01 -10.50 18.82
CA LEU A 137 -16.80 -9.27 18.90
C LEU A 137 -18.28 -9.51 18.57
N MET A 138 -18.56 -10.36 17.58
CA MET A 138 -19.93 -10.72 17.24
C MET A 138 -20.64 -11.46 18.37
N GLU A 139 -19.93 -12.36 19.07
CA GLU A 139 -20.45 -13.04 20.27
C GLU A 139 -20.80 -12.03 21.37
N CYS A 140 -19.92 -11.07 21.65
CA CYS A 140 -20.21 -9.98 22.58
C CYS A 140 -21.43 -9.13 22.15
N CYS A 141 -21.56 -8.83 20.86
CA CYS A 141 -22.73 -8.11 20.34
C CYS A 141 -24.03 -8.92 20.53
N GLU A 142 -24.01 -10.23 20.31
CA GLU A 142 -25.17 -11.12 20.51
C GLU A 142 -25.55 -11.24 21.98
N GLU A 143 -24.57 -11.31 22.89
CA GLU A 143 -24.82 -11.24 24.33
C GLU A 143 -25.47 -9.92 24.74
N LEU A 144 -24.96 -8.80 24.21
CA LEU A 144 -25.53 -7.47 24.47
C LEU A 144 -26.97 -7.35 23.95
N ILE A 145 -27.24 -7.85 22.74
CA ILE A 145 -28.59 -7.91 22.16
C ILE A 145 -29.50 -8.75 23.05
N SER A 146 -29.04 -9.93 23.49
CA SER A 146 -29.79 -10.81 24.39
C SER A 146 -30.15 -10.10 25.69
N LEU A 147 -29.19 -9.37 26.29
CA LEU A 147 -29.43 -8.57 27.49
C LEU A 147 -30.41 -7.41 27.26
N ALA A 148 -30.30 -6.72 26.12
CA ALA A 148 -31.17 -5.59 25.77
C ALA A 148 -32.62 -6.01 25.47
N THR A 149 -32.82 -7.23 24.99
CA THR A 149 -34.15 -7.79 24.66
C THR A 149 -34.79 -8.55 25.81
N GLN A 150 -34.04 -8.88 26.87
CA GLN A 150 -34.59 -9.48 28.08
C GLN A 150 -35.23 -8.43 29.01
N ASP A 151 -36.50 -8.62 29.35
CA ASP A 151 -37.24 -7.67 30.20
C ASP A 151 -36.68 -7.55 31.63
N GLY A 152 -36.53 -6.30 32.08
CA GLY A 152 -36.56 -5.87 33.49
C GLY A 152 -35.28 -6.07 34.31
N PHE A 153 -34.72 -7.29 34.38
CA PHE A 153 -33.57 -7.58 35.26
C PHE A 153 -32.24 -7.20 34.61
N GLY A 154 -32.04 -7.58 33.35
CA GLY A 154 -30.82 -7.27 32.59
C GLY A 154 -30.60 -5.76 32.47
N ALA A 155 -31.65 -5.01 32.12
CA ALA A 155 -31.60 -3.55 32.02
C ALA A 155 -31.26 -2.86 33.35
N HIS A 156 -31.72 -3.40 34.48
CA HIS A 156 -31.40 -2.83 35.80
C HIS A 156 -29.94 -3.10 36.23
N VAL A 157 -29.49 -4.35 36.09
CA VAL A 157 -28.10 -4.73 36.38
C VAL A 157 -27.14 -3.97 35.46
N TRP A 158 -27.46 -3.89 34.17
CA TRP A 158 -26.67 -3.14 33.19
C TRP A 158 -26.55 -1.67 33.57
N ARG A 159 -27.65 -0.98 33.90
CA ARG A 159 -27.59 0.43 34.35
C ARG A 159 -26.70 0.61 35.57
N SER A 160 -26.79 -0.30 36.55
CA SER A 160 -25.94 -0.24 37.75
C SER A 160 -24.46 -0.42 37.41
N PHE A 161 -24.13 -1.38 36.56
CA PHE A 161 -22.76 -1.68 36.15
C PHE A 161 -22.16 -0.57 35.29
N TYR A 162 -22.93 -0.06 34.33
CA TYR A 162 -22.50 1.01 33.43
C TYR A 162 -22.28 2.32 34.19
N SER A 163 -23.13 2.64 35.18
CA SER A 163 -22.92 3.81 36.04
C SER A 163 -21.62 3.72 36.85
N ALA A 164 -21.27 2.53 37.34
CA ALA A 164 -20.03 2.30 38.10
C ALA A 164 -18.79 2.41 37.19
N LEU A 165 -18.85 1.83 35.99
CA LEU A 165 -17.77 1.92 35.00
C LEU A 165 -17.57 3.35 34.48
N ASP A 166 -18.64 4.08 34.20
CA ASP A 166 -18.54 5.47 33.74
C ASP A 166 -17.96 6.38 34.83
N GLU A 167 -18.28 6.12 36.10
CA GLU A 167 -17.69 6.82 37.24
C GLU A 167 -16.18 6.54 37.37
N GLU A 168 -15.75 5.29 37.16
CA GLU A 168 -14.34 4.88 37.14
C GLU A 168 -13.59 5.47 35.93
N ARG A 169 -14.20 5.45 34.73
CA ARG A 169 -13.63 6.06 33.52
C ARG A 169 -13.46 7.57 33.68
N ARG A 170 -14.46 8.24 34.26
CA ARG A 170 -14.36 9.66 34.62
C ARG A 170 -13.32 9.91 35.71
N ALA A 171 -13.10 8.97 36.63
CA ALA A 171 -12.02 9.07 37.62
C ALA A 171 -10.63 8.98 36.97
N VAL A 172 -10.43 8.04 36.04
CA VAL A 172 -9.17 7.90 35.28
C VAL A 172 -8.91 9.12 34.40
N ALA A 173 -9.92 9.61 33.66
CA ALA A 173 -9.78 10.82 32.84
C ALA A 173 -9.45 12.07 33.69
N ARG A 174 -10.02 12.17 34.90
CA ARG A 174 -9.65 13.23 35.88
C ARG A 174 -8.22 13.06 36.39
N MET A 175 -7.74 11.84 36.60
CA MET A 175 -6.35 11.59 37.00
C MET A 175 -5.38 11.94 35.87
N GLU A 176 -5.70 11.65 34.61
CA GLU A 176 -4.89 12.06 33.45
C GLU A 176 -4.85 13.60 33.28
N GLN A 177 -5.97 14.30 33.49
CA GLN A 177 -6.00 15.76 33.51
C GLN A 177 -5.22 16.38 34.68
N LEU A 178 -5.12 15.69 35.82
CA LEU A 178 -4.33 16.12 36.97
C LEU A 178 -2.84 15.77 36.83
N ALA A 179 -2.48 14.79 36.00
CA ALA A 179 -1.09 14.42 35.72
C ALA A 179 -0.38 15.42 34.80
N THR A 180 -1.12 16.10 33.91
CA THR A 180 -0.58 17.13 33.00
C THR A 180 0.10 18.30 33.73
N PRO A 181 -0.53 18.97 34.73
CA PRO A 181 0.10 20.05 35.47
C PRO A 181 1.30 19.60 36.33
N VAL A 182 1.36 18.33 36.74
CA VAL A 182 2.52 17.76 37.44
C VAL A 182 3.71 17.59 36.49
N HIS A 183 3.46 17.18 35.23
CA HIS A 183 4.49 17.09 34.20
C HIS A 183 4.99 18.48 33.79
N ASP A 184 4.09 19.46 33.66
CA ASP A 184 4.43 20.85 33.35
C ASP A 184 5.23 21.52 34.49
N ALA A 185 4.87 21.25 35.75
CA ALA A 185 5.63 21.71 36.91
C ALA A 185 7.03 21.09 36.98
N TRP A 186 7.15 19.80 36.64
CA TRP A 186 8.46 19.13 36.54
C TRP A 186 9.32 19.68 35.40
N ALA A 187 8.73 19.96 34.24
CA ALA A 187 9.43 20.57 33.11
C ALA A 187 9.90 22.00 33.43
N ALA A 188 9.07 22.80 34.10
CA ALA A 188 9.44 24.15 34.55
C ALA A 188 10.59 24.14 35.57
N LEU A 189 10.58 23.19 36.52
CA LEU A 189 11.69 22.99 37.47
C LEU A 189 12.98 22.53 36.78
N GLY A 190 12.87 21.68 35.75
CA GLY A 190 14.01 21.26 34.94
C GLY A 190 14.67 22.41 34.16
N GLN A 191 13.85 23.32 33.60
CA GLN A 191 14.34 24.50 32.89
C GLN A 191 15.01 25.52 33.83
N LEU A 192 14.49 25.68 35.05
CA LEU A 192 15.15 26.50 36.08
C LEU A 192 16.50 25.91 36.51
N GLY A 193 16.59 24.58 36.59
CA GLY A 193 17.83 23.87 36.89
C GLY A 193 18.92 24.03 35.81
N SER A 194 18.55 24.06 34.53
CA SER A 194 19.51 24.29 33.43
C SER A 194 20.02 25.72 33.40
N VAL A 195 19.16 26.72 33.65
CA VAL A 195 19.56 28.13 33.73
C VAL A 195 20.57 28.38 34.85
N PHE A 196 20.40 27.71 36.00
CA PHE A 196 21.33 27.81 37.12
C PHE A 196 22.71 27.18 36.81
N LYS A 197 22.72 26.11 36.01
CA LYS A 197 23.93 25.43 35.56
C LYS A 197 24.71 26.25 34.53
N ASP A 198 24.02 26.94 33.64
CA ASP A 198 24.62 27.83 32.65
C ASP A 198 25.19 29.11 33.29
N HIS A 199 24.56 29.63 34.36
CA HIS A 199 25.11 30.74 35.14
C HIS A 199 26.38 30.38 35.92
N GLN A 200 26.55 29.12 36.36
CA GLN A 200 27.81 28.68 36.95
C GLN A 200 28.91 28.43 35.91
N ALA A 201 28.56 28.01 34.69
CA ALA A 201 29.52 27.77 33.61
C ALA A 201 29.97 29.06 32.89
N GLY A 202 29.13 30.10 32.87
CA GLY A 202 29.40 31.39 32.23
C GLY A 202 30.16 32.42 33.10
N GLY A 203 30.40 32.12 34.39
CA GLY A 203 31.13 32.98 35.34
C GLY A 203 32.65 33.08 35.12
N SER A 204 33.12 32.85 33.89
CA SER A 204 34.49 33.18 33.46
C SER A 204 34.46 34.55 32.76
N TRP A 205 34.05 35.59 33.48
CA TRP A 205 34.16 36.96 32.98
C TRP A 205 35.50 37.56 33.39
N SER A 206 36.41 37.45 32.43
CA SER A 206 37.61 38.26 32.26
C SER A 206 37.29 39.74 32.46
N GLY A 207 37.94 40.35 33.44
CA GLY A 207 37.82 41.78 33.76
C GLY A 207 39.20 42.39 33.96
N ASP A 208 40.04 42.29 32.93
CA ASP A 208 41.15 43.21 32.69
C ASP A 208 40.56 44.54 32.19
N THR A 209 40.73 45.62 32.94
CA THR A 209 41.02 46.96 32.41
C THR A 209 41.57 47.83 33.54
N ALA A 210 42.89 47.88 33.64
CA ALA A 210 43.62 49.04 34.14
C ALA A 210 43.90 50.00 32.96
N PRO A 211 44.23 51.27 33.21
CA PRO A 211 45.56 51.62 33.74
C PRO A 211 45.55 52.39 35.06
#